data_AF-H2YSJ2-F1
#
_entry.id   AF-H2YSJ2-F1
#
_cell.length_a   1.000
_cell.length_b   1.000
_cell.length_c   1.000
_cell.angle_alpha   90.00
_cell.angle_beta   90.00
_cell.angle_gamma   90.00
#
_symmetry.space_group_name_H-M   'P 1'
#
loop_
_entity.id
_entity.type
_entity.pdbx_description
1 polymer ?
#
loop_
_entity_poly.entity_id
_entity_poly.type
_entity_poly.pdbx_seq_one_letter_code
_entity_poly.pdbx_strand_id
1 'polypeptide(L)'
;MEPHRACSFDYLSVFDGPSTSSSLIGKYCGSEVPPSITGSGSYLTVYFHSDSSVQGDGFQFRYTVGCTYTFTDTQGTFTSPGYPSNYPQSSDCTYNIQPSSGNQILLSF
;
A
#
# COMPACT_ATOMS: atom_id res chain seq x y z
N MET A 1 10.26 -13.77 13.80
CA MET A 1 10.41 -12.82 14.94
C MET A 1 10.15 -13.57 16.23
N GLU A 2 10.58 -13.06 17.37
CA GLU A 2 10.26 -13.69 18.66
C GLU A 2 8.73 -13.75 18.89
N PRO A 3 8.17 -14.92 19.25
CA PRO A 3 6.77 -15.06 19.61
C PRO A 3 6.52 -14.55 21.04
N HIS A 4 5.67 -13.54 21.20
CA HIS A 4 5.29 -13.01 22.51
C HIS A 4 3.82 -12.60 22.56
N ARG A 5 3.13 -12.89 23.66
CA ARG A 5 1.68 -12.63 23.80
C ARG A 5 1.27 -11.18 23.56
N ALA A 6 2.15 -10.23 23.88
CA ALA A 6 1.95 -8.79 23.67
C ALA A 6 2.87 -8.20 22.58
N CYS A 7 3.63 -9.03 21.86
CA CYS A 7 4.63 -8.61 20.88
C CYS A 7 5.56 -7.51 21.41
N SER A 8 6.16 -7.72 22.58
CA SER A 8 6.89 -6.66 23.30
C SER A 8 8.38 -6.60 22.95
N PHE A 9 8.93 -7.70 22.46
CA PHE A 9 10.33 -7.85 22.08
C PHE A 9 10.49 -7.56 20.59
N ASP A 10 10.70 -8.58 19.76
CA ASP A 10 10.73 -8.43 18.31
C ASP A 10 9.34 -8.28 17.69
N TYR A 11 9.11 -7.19 16.94
CA TYR A 11 7.84 -6.99 16.23
C TYR A 11 7.96 -6.10 15.00
N LEU A 12 7.01 -6.30 14.07
CA LEU A 12 6.75 -5.43 12.93
C LEU A 12 5.47 -4.62 13.20
N SER A 13 5.52 -3.31 13.03
CA SER A 13 4.33 -2.45 13.03
C SER A 13 4.14 -1.81 11.66
N VAL A 14 2.90 -1.74 11.21
CA VAL A 14 2.52 -1.06 9.96
C VAL A 14 1.57 0.08 10.28
N PHE A 15 1.87 1.27 9.75
CA PHE A 15 1.09 2.49 9.96
C PHE A 15 0.54 3.02 8.64
N ASP A 16 -0.69 3.51 8.68
CA ASP A 16 -1.39 4.14 7.56
C ASP A 16 -1.03 5.63 7.47
N GLY A 17 0.12 5.91 6.87
CA GLY A 17 0.65 7.26 6.69
C GLY A 17 2.17 7.33 6.62
N PRO A 18 2.73 8.55 6.58
CA PRO A 18 4.15 8.80 6.25
C PRO A 18 5.12 8.59 7.42
N SER A 19 4.62 8.31 8.64
CA SER A 19 5.47 8.11 9.82
C SER A 19 4.83 7.19 10.88
N THR A 20 5.61 6.86 11.91
CA THR A 20 5.16 6.11 13.09
C THR A 20 4.18 6.88 13.99
N SER A 21 3.91 8.16 13.70
CA SER A 21 2.84 8.93 14.35
C SER A 21 1.50 8.82 13.63
N SER A 22 1.45 8.09 12.50
CA SER A 22 0.22 7.83 11.76
C SER A 22 -0.60 6.72 12.41
N SER A 23 -1.81 6.46 11.92
CA SER A 23 -2.68 5.42 12.47
C SER A 23 -2.04 4.03 12.37
N LEU A 24 -1.96 3.29 13.47
CA LEU A 24 -1.46 1.92 13.48
C LEU A 24 -2.48 0.99 12.81
N ILE A 25 -2.07 0.28 11.75
CA ILE A 25 -2.86 -0.77 11.12
C ILE A 25 -2.74 -2.07 11.93
N GLY A 26 -1.52 -2.42 12.32
CA GLY A 26 -1.28 -3.67 13.03
C GLY A 26 0.15 -3.81 13.56
N LYS A 27 0.29 -4.67 14.55
CA LYS A 27 1.55 -5.05 15.20
C LYS A 27 1.66 -6.58 15.18
N TYR A 28 2.76 -7.11 14.67
CA TYR A 28 2.94 -8.52 14.36
C TYR A 28 4.25 -9.05 14.96
N CYS A 29 4.23 -10.26 15.49
CA CYS A 29 5.42 -10.94 16.02
C CYS A 29 5.28 -12.47 15.85
N GLY A 30 6.31 -13.24 16.19
CA GLY A 30 6.33 -14.68 15.97
C GLY A 30 6.58 -15.08 14.51
N SER A 31 5.92 -16.16 14.08
CA SER A 31 6.08 -16.81 12.77
C SER A 31 4.79 -16.80 11.91
N GLU A 32 3.70 -16.24 12.43
CA GLU A 32 2.44 -16.14 11.69
C GLU A 32 2.52 -15.03 10.64
N VAL A 33 2.21 -15.36 9.39
CA VAL A 33 2.21 -14.41 8.27
C VAL A 33 0.92 -13.58 8.31
N PRO A 34 0.99 -12.24 8.43
CA PRO A 34 -0.20 -11.40 8.44
C PRO A 34 -0.98 -11.47 7.11
N PRO A 35 -2.30 -11.21 7.12
CA PRO A 35 -3.06 -10.94 5.90
C PRO A 35 -2.49 -9.75 5.11
N SER A 36 -2.83 -9.66 3.82
CA SER A 36 -2.46 -8.50 3.00
C SER A 36 -2.97 -7.20 3.59
N ILE A 37 -2.09 -6.19 3.67
CA ILE A 37 -2.39 -4.87 4.22
C ILE A 37 -2.53 -3.87 3.09
N THR A 38 -3.62 -3.10 3.11
CA THR A 38 -3.88 -2.00 2.17
C THR A 38 -3.97 -0.70 2.95
N GLY A 39 -3.15 0.29 2.60
CA GLY A 39 -3.25 1.64 3.14
C GLY A 39 -4.44 2.40 2.56
N SER A 40 -4.96 3.38 3.30
CA SER A 40 -6.05 4.23 2.80
C SER A 40 -5.54 5.35 1.88
N GLY A 41 -4.24 5.65 1.92
CA GLY A 41 -3.61 6.71 1.15
C GLY A 41 -2.31 6.30 0.45
N SER A 42 -1.53 7.31 0.07
CA SER A 42 -0.30 7.13 -0.72
C SER A 42 0.92 6.66 0.08
N TYR A 43 0.80 6.50 1.40
CA TYR A 43 1.91 6.19 2.29
C TYR A 43 1.55 5.05 3.24
N LEU A 44 2.47 4.09 3.36
CA LEU A 44 2.51 3.11 4.44
C LEU A 44 3.89 3.20 5.09
N THR A 45 3.92 3.23 6.41
CA THR A 45 5.17 3.16 7.17
C THR A 45 5.30 1.78 7.80
N VAL A 46 6.37 1.06 7.47
CA VAL A 46 6.73 -0.21 8.11
C VAL A 46 7.87 0.03 9.09
N TYR A 47 7.66 -0.36 10.35
CA TYR A 47 8.63 -0.20 11.43
C TYR A 47 8.97 -1.56 12.04
N PHE A 48 10.26 -1.86 12.15
CA PHE A 48 10.75 -3.05 12.81
C PHE A 48 11.45 -2.68 14.12
N HIS A 49 11.06 -3.34 15.21
CA HIS A 49 11.69 -3.26 16.52
C HIS A 49 12.28 -4.62 16.89
N SER A 50 13.47 -4.62 17.47
CA SER A 50 14.13 -5.83 17.98
C SER A 50 14.89 -5.52 19.26
N ASP A 51 15.06 -6.52 20.12
CA ASP A 51 15.86 -6.42 21.35
C ASP A 51 17.18 -7.22 21.27
N SER A 52 17.88 -7.39 22.38
CA SER A 52 19.20 -8.05 22.41
C SER A 52 19.12 -9.58 22.47
N SER A 53 17.93 -10.17 22.50
CA SER A 53 17.70 -11.60 22.72
C SER A 53 16.84 -12.23 21.61
N VAL A 54 16.83 -13.57 21.57
CA VAL A 54 15.98 -14.43 20.71
C VAL A 54 15.67 -13.87 19.31
N GLN A 55 16.56 -14.13 18.36
CA GLN A 55 16.37 -13.71 16.96
C GLN A 55 15.65 -14.79 16.14
N GLY A 56 14.92 -14.38 15.10
CA GLY A 56 14.40 -15.27 14.07
C GLY A 56 14.89 -14.90 12.67
N ASP A 57 14.39 -15.57 11.64
CA ASP A 57 14.81 -15.40 10.23
C ASP A 57 14.47 -14.03 9.61
N GLY A 58 13.82 -13.14 10.35
CA GLY A 58 13.40 -11.82 9.91
C GLY A 58 12.02 -11.81 9.24
N PHE A 59 11.85 -10.93 8.26
CA PHE A 59 10.63 -10.75 7.51
C PHE A 59 10.93 -10.36 6.06
N GLN A 60 10.02 -10.71 5.16
CA GLN A 60 10.03 -10.24 3.78
C GLN A 60 8.61 -9.83 3.42
N PHE A 61 8.46 -8.69 2.75
CA PHE A 61 7.20 -8.29 2.17
C PHE A 61 7.39 -7.83 0.73
N ARG A 62 6.30 -7.91 -0.03
CA ARG A 62 6.17 -7.29 -1.35
C ARG A 62 5.09 -6.24 -1.25
N TYR A 63 5.29 -5.12 -1.93
CA TYR A 63 4.30 -4.06 -2.00
C TYR A 63 4.01 -3.74 -3.46
N THR A 64 2.78 -3.34 -3.72
CA THR A 64 2.32 -2.81 -5.01
C THR A 64 1.67 -1.46 -4.74
N VAL A 65 1.99 -0.47 -5.55
CA VAL A 65 1.30 0.83 -5.49
C VAL A 65 0.09 0.72 -6.39
N GLY A 66 -1.06 0.40 -5.80
CA GLY A 66 -2.34 0.41 -6.49
C GLY A 66 -2.81 1.84 -6.72
N CYS A 67 -3.24 2.16 -7.95
CA CYS A 67 -3.96 3.40 -8.19
C CYS A 67 -5.32 3.11 -8.86
N THR A 68 -6.37 3.79 -8.43
CA THR A 68 -7.69 3.65 -9.04
C THR A 68 -8.28 5.03 -9.23
N TYR A 69 -8.54 5.37 -10.49
CA TYR A 69 -9.15 6.63 -10.88
C TYR A 69 -10.50 6.34 -11.53
N THR A 70 -11.51 7.12 -11.19
CA THR A 70 -12.84 7.01 -11.80
C THR A 70 -13.17 8.33 -12.48
N PHE A 71 -13.48 8.26 -13.78
CA PHE A 71 -13.85 9.40 -14.61
C PHE A 71 -15.33 9.29 -14.97
N THR A 72 -16.11 10.26 -14.53
CA THR A 72 -17.54 10.38 -14.83
C THR A 72 -17.84 11.55 -15.77
N ASP A 73 -16.84 12.38 -16.05
CA ASP A 73 -16.97 13.55 -16.91
C ASP A 73 -17.14 13.14 -18.39
N THR A 74 -17.80 14.00 -19.17
CA THR A 74 -18.05 13.74 -20.60
C THR A 74 -16.78 13.83 -21.46
N GLN A 75 -15.72 14.43 -20.92
CA GLN A 75 -14.41 14.59 -21.57
C GLN A 75 -13.33 14.81 -20.51
N GLY A 76 -12.10 14.41 -20.79
CA GLY A 76 -10.97 14.62 -19.90
C GLY A 76 -9.69 13.98 -20.43
N THR A 77 -8.62 14.16 -19.68
CA THR A 77 -7.33 13.52 -19.92
C THR A 77 -6.84 12.88 -18.62
N PHE A 78 -6.12 11.77 -18.75
CA PHE A 78 -5.47 11.12 -17.62
C PHE A 78 -4.07 10.70 -18.03
N THR A 79 -3.17 10.65 -17.06
CA THR A 79 -1.76 10.27 -17.27
C THR A 79 -1.33 9.22 -16.26
N SER A 80 -0.23 8.55 -16.56
CA SER A 80 0.41 7.65 -15.60
C SER A 80 0.82 8.42 -14.33
N PRO A 81 0.81 7.78 -13.15
CA PRO A 81 1.34 8.42 -11.95
C PRO A 81 2.77 8.90 -12.19
N GLY A 82 3.05 10.15 -11.82
CA GLY A 82 4.39 10.74 -11.98
C GLY A 82 4.69 11.31 -13.37
N TYR A 83 3.80 11.23 -14.36
CA TYR A 83 4.00 11.88 -15.67
C TYR A 83 4.29 13.39 -15.51
N PRO A 84 5.25 13.97 -16.26
CA PRO A 84 6.04 13.40 -17.36
C PRO A 84 7.29 12.60 -16.93
N SER A 85 7.52 12.43 -15.64
CA SER A 85 8.61 11.59 -15.12
C SER A 85 8.23 10.10 -15.15
N ASN A 86 9.18 9.24 -14.77
CA ASN A 86 8.94 7.80 -14.67
C ASN A 86 7.86 7.49 -13.64
N TYR A 87 6.97 6.57 -13.99
CA TYR A 87 6.00 6.03 -13.06
C TYR A 87 6.68 5.14 -12.00
N PRO A 88 6.11 5.02 -10.79
CA PRO A 88 6.68 4.17 -9.74
C PRO A 88 6.81 2.70 -10.20
N GLN A 89 7.89 2.03 -9.79
CA GLN A 89 8.01 0.60 -10.06
C GLN A 89 6.88 -0.16 -9.37
N SER A 90 6.38 -1.21 -10.04
CA SER A 90 5.29 -2.05 -9.55
C SER A 90 3.97 -1.29 -9.31
N SER A 91 3.71 -0.24 -10.10
CA SER A 91 2.38 0.38 -10.18
C SER A 91 1.39 -0.55 -10.88
N ASP A 92 0.25 -0.76 -10.23
CA ASP A 92 -0.92 -1.43 -10.83
C ASP A 92 -2.08 -0.43 -10.81
N CYS A 93 -2.42 0.11 -11.97
CA CYS A 93 -3.26 1.28 -12.10
C CYS A 93 -4.48 1.00 -12.95
N THR A 94 -5.66 1.23 -12.36
CA THR A 94 -6.96 1.06 -13.01
C THR A 94 -7.60 2.42 -13.25
N TYR A 95 -7.94 2.72 -14.51
CA TYR A 95 -8.66 3.93 -14.91
C TYR A 95 -10.08 3.53 -15.35
N ASN A 96 -11.06 3.75 -14.49
CA ASN A 96 -12.46 3.43 -14.74
C ASN A 96 -13.15 4.61 -15.42
N ILE A 97 -13.48 4.47 -16.71
CA ILE A 97 -14.24 5.49 -17.46
C ILE A 97 -15.71 5.09 -17.47
N GLN A 98 -16.56 5.91 -16.85
CA GLN A 98 -17.98 5.62 -16.62
C GLN A 98 -18.87 6.66 -17.33
N PRO A 99 -19.15 6.47 -18.63
CA PRO A 99 -20.07 7.34 -19.36
C PRO A 99 -21.52 7.11 -18.90
N SER A 100 -22.36 8.14 -19.04
CA SER A 100 -23.81 7.99 -18.87
C SER A 100 -24.41 7.07 -19.93
N SER A 101 -25.55 6.46 -19.60
CA SER A 101 -26.21 5.47 -20.47
C SER A 101 -26.46 6.02 -21.89
N GLY A 102 -26.09 5.22 -22.90
CA GLY A 102 -26.23 5.59 -24.30
C GLY A 102 -25.02 6.30 -24.92
N ASN A 103 -24.02 6.69 -24.12
CA ASN A 103 -22.79 7.29 -24.62
C ASN A 103 -21.69 6.26 -24.89
N GLN A 104 -20.84 6.55 -25.87
CA GLN A 104 -19.67 5.75 -26.23
C GLN A 104 -18.38 6.42 -25.77
N ILE A 105 -17.36 5.62 -25.46
CA ILE A 105 -16.04 6.12 -25.08
C ILE A 105 -15.18 6.26 -26.34
N LEU A 106 -14.64 7.46 -26.57
CA LEU A 106 -13.60 7.72 -27.56
C LEU A 106 -12.28 7.97 -26.83
N LEU A 107 -11.25 7.16 -27.11
CA LEU A 107 -9.90 7.31 -26.55
C LEU A 107 -8.91 7.72 -27.63
N SER A 108 -8.08 8.71 -27.33
CA SER A 108 -6.94 9.16 -28.14
C SER A 108 -5.69 9.25 -27.26
N PHE A 109 -4.53 8.90 -27.81
CA PHE A 109 -3.23 8.87 -27.13
C PHE A 109 -2.27 9.87 -27.76
#